data_AF-A0A6M0AS40-F1
#
_entry.id   AF-A0A6M0AS40-F1
#
_cell.length_a   1.000
_cell.length_b   1.000
_cell.length_c   1.000
_cell.angle_alpha   90.00
_cell.angle_beta   90.00
_cell.angle_gamma   90.00
#
_symmetry.space_group_name_H-M   'P 1'
#
loop_
_entity.id
_entity.type
_entity.pdbx_description
1 polymer ?
#
loop_
_entity_poly.entity_id
_entity_poly.type
_entity_poly.pdbx_seq_one_letter_code
_entity_poly.pdbx_strand_id
1 'polypeptide(L)'
;MNDLNVSFESSDNERSLEDIVWTIEMSQGQFSLILALCESTDLRDNMAQKLQEICPNIKEIVLKPSDTLIHTKLKDISIQKQPPAVMVRGFESVTDINQILTSLNQVREEMWEYFKFPVILWINGAISKKMIRLTP
;
A
#
# COMPACT_ATOMS: atom_id res chain seq x y z
N MET A 1 2.17 -13.44 8.73
CA MET A 1 2.08 -12.24 7.87
C MET A 1 1.04 -11.35 8.51
N ASN A 2 1.42 -10.15 8.95
CA ASN A 2 0.49 -9.21 9.57
C ASN A 2 -0.15 -8.41 8.44
N ASP A 3 -1.34 -8.83 8.02
CA ASP A 3 -2.17 -8.07 7.09
C ASP A 3 -3.11 -7.19 7.92
N LEU A 4 -2.96 -5.87 7.79
CA LEU A 4 -3.81 -4.89 8.49
C LEU A 4 -4.79 -4.25 7.51
N ASN A 5 -6.08 -4.33 7.81
CA ASN A 5 -7.13 -3.61 7.08
C ASN A 5 -7.54 -2.39 7.91
N VAL A 6 -7.38 -1.19 7.35
CA VAL A 6 -7.72 0.09 7.98
C VAL A 6 -8.77 0.78 7.13
N SER A 7 -9.89 1.21 7.73
CA SER A 7 -10.97 1.91 7.04
C SER A 7 -11.01 3.39 7.41
N PHE A 8 -11.10 4.27 6.40
CA PHE A 8 -11.19 5.72 6.57
C PHE A 8 -12.61 6.20 6.25
N GLU A 9 -13.41 6.47 7.29
CA GLU A 9 -14.85 6.79 7.20
C GLU A 9 -15.26 8.11 7.90
N SER A 10 -14.31 9.02 8.17
CA SER A 10 -14.47 10.38 8.74
C SER A 10 -14.55 10.54 10.26
N SER A 11 -15.08 9.57 11.02
CA SER A 11 -15.17 9.69 12.49
C SER A 11 -13.93 9.23 13.27
N ASP A 12 -13.15 8.29 12.72
CA ASP A 12 -12.03 7.63 13.41
C ASP A 12 -10.73 7.60 12.58
N ASN A 13 -10.59 8.56 11.66
CA ASN A 13 -9.47 8.59 10.72
C ASN A 13 -8.10 8.84 11.40
N GLU A 14 -8.07 9.57 12.50
CA GLU A 14 -6.82 9.83 13.25
C GLU A 14 -6.31 8.54 13.89
N ARG A 15 -7.20 7.79 14.56
CA ARG A 15 -6.87 6.46 15.09
C ARG A 15 -6.43 5.49 14.00
N SER A 16 -7.14 5.51 12.88
CA SER A 16 -6.77 4.72 11.69
C SER A 16 -5.37 5.06 11.18
N LEU A 17 -4.99 6.33 11.20
CA LEU A 17 -3.66 6.79 10.84
C LEU A 17 -2.60 6.34 11.86
N GLU A 18 -2.91 6.44 13.15
CA GLU A 18 -2.03 5.96 14.24
C GLU A 18 -1.77 4.45 14.13
N ASP A 19 -2.78 3.65 13.79
CA ASP A 19 -2.64 2.21 13.60
C ASP A 19 -1.68 1.90 12.43
N ILE A 20 -1.71 2.69 11.35
CA ILE A 20 -0.76 2.58 10.24
C ILE A 20 0.66 2.92 10.72
N VAL A 21 0.83 4.04 11.41
CA VAL A 21 2.15 4.47 11.93
C VAL A 21 2.74 3.42 12.86
N TRP A 22 1.94 2.93 13.81
CA TRP A 22 2.36 1.88 14.75
C TRP A 22 2.75 0.60 14.02
N THR A 23 1.96 0.18 13.02
CA THR A 23 2.28 -1.00 12.21
C THR A 23 3.57 -0.81 11.42
N ILE A 24 3.82 0.40 10.91
CA ILE A 24 5.08 0.69 10.22
C ILE A 24 6.27 0.50 11.16
N GLU A 25 6.19 1.02 12.38
CA GLU A 25 7.25 0.88 13.37
C GLU A 25 7.48 -0.58 13.79
N MET A 26 6.39 -1.34 14.01
CA MET A 26 6.46 -2.73 14.46
C MET A 26 6.91 -3.70 13.36
N SER A 27 6.71 -3.35 12.09
CA SER A 27 7.06 -4.20 10.94
C SER A 27 8.38 -3.82 10.28
N GLN A 28 9.17 -2.93 10.87
CA GLN A 28 10.53 -2.66 10.38
C GLN A 28 11.36 -3.95 10.32
N GLY A 29 11.98 -4.21 9.17
CA GLY A 29 12.76 -5.43 8.97
C GLY A 29 11.94 -6.64 8.50
N GLN A 30 10.62 -6.51 8.36
CA GLN A 30 9.72 -7.57 7.90
C GLN A 30 8.71 -7.04 6.86
N PHE A 31 8.21 -7.95 6.02
CA PHE A 31 7.12 -7.62 5.13
C PHE A 31 5.78 -7.56 5.89
N SER A 32 5.01 -6.50 5.66
CA SER A 32 3.62 -6.38 6.09
C SER A 32 2.82 -5.65 5.01
N LEU A 33 1.58 -6.08 4.79
CA LEU A 33 0.67 -5.44 3.85
C LEU A 33 -0.43 -4.71 4.63
N ILE A 34 -0.56 -3.42 4.39
CA ILE A 34 -1.58 -2.57 5.01
C ILE A 34 -2.53 -2.11 3.91
N LEU A 35 -3.81 -2.47 4.02
CA LEU A 35 -4.86 -2.01 3.12
C LEU A 35 -5.57 -0.83 3.76
N ALA A 36 -5.34 0.36 3.22
CA ALA A 36 -5.99 1.60 3.62
C ALA A 36 -7.22 1.84 2.73
N LEU A 37 -8.38 1.41 3.21
CA LEU A 37 -9.67 1.50 2.54
C LEU A 37 -10.22 2.93 2.66
N CYS A 38 -10.35 3.63 1.53
CA CYS A 38 -10.93 4.97 1.51
C CYS A 38 -11.70 5.18 0.20
N GLU A 39 -12.99 5.49 0.30
CA GLU A 39 -13.86 5.78 -0.86
C GLU A 39 -13.71 7.23 -1.36
N SER A 40 -13.33 8.15 -0.48
CA SER A 40 -13.15 9.57 -0.82
C SER A 40 -11.72 9.85 -1.23
N THR A 41 -11.53 10.36 -2.45
CA THR A 41 -10.21 10.74 -2.96
C THR A 41 -9.60 11.88 -2.14
N ASP A 42 -10.39 12.90 -1.80
CA ASP A 42 -9.93 14.03 -1.00
C ASP A 42 -9.46 13.59 0.40
N LEU A 43 -10.23 12.69 1.04
CA LEU A 43 -9.86 12.18 2.35
C LEU A 43 -8.60 11.31 2.28
N ARG A 44 -8.52 10.41 1.30
CA ARG A 44 -7.33 9.58 1.06
C ARG A 44 -6.10 10.45 0.89
N ASP A 45 -6.20 11.49 0.06
CA ASP A 45 -5.05 12.34 -0.25
C ASP A 45 -4.63 13.17 0.96
N ASN A 46 -5.59 13.64 1.75
CA ASN A 46 -5.30 14.28 3.04
C ASN A 46 -4.61 13.33 4.03
N MET A 47 -5.09 12.08 4.17
CA MET A 47 -4.49 11.11 5.09
C MET A 47 -3.11 10.63 4.63
N ALA A 48 -2.92 10.43 3.31
CA ALA A 48 -1.63 10.10 2.74
C ALA A 48 -0.61 11.22 2.97
N GLN A 49 -1.02 12.49 2.81
CA GLN A 49 -0.18 13.63 3.12
C GLN A 49 0.19 13.66 4.61
N LYS A 50 -0.78 13.52 5.53
CA LYS A 50 -0.50 13.46 6.98
C LYS A 50 0.45 12.32 7.33
N LEU A 51 0.28 11.14 6.72
CA LEU A 51 1.18 10.01 6.93
C LEU A 51 2.62 10.34 6.51
N GLN A 52 2.78 11.04 5.39
CA GLN A 52 4.09 11.48 4.92
C GLN A 52 4.71 12.57 5.81
N GLU A 53 3.90 13.45 6.41
CA GLU A 53 4.37 14.42 7.40
C GLU A 53 4.87 13.75 8.68
N ILE A 54 4.18 12.71 9.16
CA ILE A 54 4.59 11.93 10.34
C ILE A 54 5.82 11.06 10.03
N CYS A 55 5.85 10.46 8.84
CA CYS A 55 6.91 9.54 8.40
C CYS A 55 7.54 10.04 7.09
N PRO A 56 8.44 11.04 7.14
CA PRO A 56 8.96 11.74 5.95
C PRO A 56 9.78 10.87 5.00
N ASN A 57 10.24 9.71 5.47
CA ASN A 57 11.06 8.78 4.69
C ASN A 57 10.22 7.71 3.96
N ILE A 58 8.88 7.71 4.12
CA ILE A 58 8.01 6.81 3.35
C ILE A 58 8.13 7.15 1.86
N LYS A 59 8.34 6.12 1.04
CA LYS A 59 8.40 6.31 -0.40
C LYS A 59 7.01 6.16 -1.00
N GLU A 60 6.59 7.18 -1.74
CA GLU A 60 5.32 7.17 -2.44
C GLU A 60 5.45 6.68 -3.89
N ILE A 61 4.53 5.81 -4.31
CA ILE A 61 4.29 5.43 -5.70
C ILE A 61 2.87 5.84 -6.08
N VAL A 62 2.73 6.70 -7.08
CA VAL A 62 1.44 6.96 -7.72
C VAL A 62 1.39 6.17 -9.03
N LEU A 63 0.42 5.26 -9.13
CA LEU A 63 0.18 4.48 -10.32
C LEU A 63 -0.39 5.36 -11.44
N LYS A 64 0.15 5.17 -12.64
CA LYS A 64 -0.31 5.79 -13.88
C LYS A 64 -1.26 4.83 -14.60
N PRO A 65 -2.14 5.33 -15.48
CA PRO A 65 -3.07 4.50 -16.23
C PRO A 65 -2.40 3.37 -17.04
N SER A 66 -1.18 3.63 -17.53
CA SER A 66 -0.37 2.70 -18.32
C SER A 66 0.49 1.74 -17.49
N ASP A 67 0.47 1.84 -16.16
CA ASP A 67 1.25 0.93 -15.31
C ASP A 67 0.59 -0.45 -15.32
N THR A 68 1.40 -1.47 -15.63
CA THR A 68 0.95 -2.87 -15.69
C THR A 68 1.61 -3.74 -14.63
N LEU A 69 2.77 -3.33 -14.11
CA LEU A 69 3.60 -4.13 -13.20
C LEU A 69 4.11 -3.28 -12.04
N ILE A 70 3.45 -3.39 -10.88
CA ILE A 70 3.90 -2.69 -9.67
C ILE A 70 5.11 -3.37 -9.02
N HIS A 71 5.25 -4.69 -9.21
CA HIS A 71 6.36 -5.46 -8.67
C HIS A 71 7.72 -4.95 -9.12
N THR A 72 7.85 -4.49 -10.36
CA THR A 72 9.12 -3.95 -10.90
C THR A 72 9.51 -2.67 -10.17
N LYS A 73 8.55 -1.76 -9.97
CA LYS A 73 8.77 -0.51 -9.22
C LYS A 73 9.15 -0.78 -7.77
N LEU A 74 8.48 -1.74 -7.15
CA LEU A 74 8.81 -2.17 -5.79
C LEU A 74 10.21 -2.78 -5.74
N LYS A 75 10.57 -3.65 -6.69
CA LYS A 75 11.88 -4.32 -6.75
C LYS A 75 13.02 -3.33 -6.89
N ASP A 76 12.85 -2.32 -7.73
CA ASP A 76 13.83 -1.23 -7.88
C ASP A 76 14.03 -0.45 -6.57
N ILE A 77 12.99 -0.32 -5.75
CA ILE A 77 13.08 0.32 -4.43
C ILE A 77 13.82 -0.57 -3.43
N SER A 78 13.57 -1.88 -3.45
CA SER A 78 14.22 -2.84 -2.55
C SER A 78 15.74 -2.97 -2.80
N ILE A 79 16.19 -2.86 -4.05
CA ILE A 79 17.61 -2.90 -4.44
C ILE A 79 18.36 -1.62 -4.00
N GLN A 80 17.66 -0.50 -3.82
CA GLN A 80 18.23 0.76 -3.34
C GLN A 80 18.24 0.81 -1.80
N LYS A 81 18.30 2.02 -1.23
CA LYS A 81 18.14 2.24 0.21
C LYS A 81 16.71 1.90 0.59
N GLN A 82 16.52 0.77 1.29
CA GLN A 82 15.20 0.31 1.73
C GLN A 82 14.52 1.40 2.58
N PRO A 83 13.36 1.93 2.15
CA PRO A 83 12.63 2.91 2.93
C PRO A 83 11.96 2.22 4.13
N PRO A 84 11.60 2.97 5.19
CA PRO A 84 10.84 2.42 6.31
C PRO A 84 9.46 1.92 5.90
N ALA A 85 8.85 2.49 4.85
CA ALA A 85 7.63 1.95 4.25
C ALA A 85 7.49 2.43 2.81
N VAL A 86 6.64 1.73 2.05
CA VAL A 86 6.21 2.18 0.72
C VAL A 86 4.71 2.37 0.71
N MET A 87 4.26 3.50 0.19
CA MET A 87 2.86 3.85 0.03
C MET A 87 2.49 3.88 -1.45
N VAL A 88 1.37 3.26 -1.82
CA VAL A 88 0.91 3.19 -3.21
C VAL A 88 -0.49 3.77 -3.35
N ARG A 89 -0.67 4.69 -4.31
CA ARG A 89 -1.95 5.31 -4.70
C ARG A 89 -2.22 5.17 -6.20
N GLY A 90 -3.44 5.51 -6.63
CA GLY A 90 -3.80 5.62 -8.05
C GLY A 90 -4.32 4.33 -8.69
N PHE A 91 -4.66 3.33 -7.89
CA PHE A 91 -5.21 2.05 -8.37
C PHE A 91 -6.49 2.21 -9.20
N GLU A 92 -7.31 3.20 -8.88
CA GLU A 92 -8.56 3.53 -9.59
C GLU A 92 -8.34 4.05 -11.01
N SER A 93 -7.13 4.56 -11.30
CA SER A 93 -6.78 5.14 -12.61
C SER A 93 -6.14 4.12 -13.56
N VAL A 94 -5.77 2.93 -13.06
CA VAL A 94 -5.10 1.90 -13.84
C VAL A 94 -6.07 1.25 -14.82
N THR A 95 -5.66 1.12 -16.08
CA THR A 95 -6.48 0.51 -17.14
C THR A 95 -6.65 -1.00 -16.94
N ASP A 96 -5.58 -1.70 -16.58
CA ASP A 96 -5.61 -3.14 -16.25
C ASP A 96 -5.29 -3.39 -14.77
N ILE A 97 -6.27 -3.06 -13.92
CA ILE A 97 -6.16 -3.29 -12.49
C ILE A 97 -5.97 -4.78 -12.16
N ASN A 98 -6.57 -5.70 -12.91
CA ASN A 98 -6.45 -7.13 -12.63
C ASN A 98 -5.00 -7.58 -12.79
N GLN A 99 -4.31 -7.14 -13.85
CA GLN A 99 -2.89 -7.43 -14.05
C GLN A 99 -2.02 -6.86 -12.91
N ILE A 100 -2.27 -5.63 -12.46
CA ILE A 100 -1.58 -5.06 -11.30
C ILE A 100 -1.81 -5.91 -10.05
N LEU A 101 -3.06 -6.30 -9.76
CA LEU A 101 -3.39 -7.10 -8.58
C LEU A 101 -2.78 -8.51 -8.64
N THR A 102 -2.79 -9.17 -9.80
CA THR A 102 -2.10 -10.45 -10.00
C THR A 102 -0.60 -10.29 -9.77
N SER A 103 0.00 -9.21 -10.25
CA SER A 103 1.42 -8.94 -10.03
C SER A 103 1.75 -8.67 -8.56
N LEU A 104 0.84 -8.05 -7.79
CA LEU A 104 0.97 -7.91 -6.32
C LEU A 104 0.88 -9.25 -5.60
N ASN A 105 0.08 -10.18 -6.10
CA ASN A 105 -0.01 -11.52 -5.53
C ASN A 105 1.24 -12.35 -5.82
N GLN A 106 1.82 -12.26 -7.03
CA GLN A 106 3.12 -12.88 -7.36
C GLN A 106 4.25 -12.34 -6.46
N VAL A 107 4.19 -11.04 -6.16
CA VAL A 107 5.10 -10.39 -5.21
C VAL A 107 5.05 -11.06 -3.84
N ARG A 108 3.88 -11.50 -3.34
CA ARG A 108 3.77 -12.15 -2.03
C ARG A 108 4.67 -13.39 -1.90
N GLU A 109 4.82 -14.17 -2.97
CA GLU A 109 5.61 -15.41 -2.98
C GLU A 109 7.08 -15.17 -3.32
N GLU A 110 7.40 -14.16 -4.13
CA GLU A 110 8.76 -13.90 -4.62
C GLU A 110 9.54 -12.87 -3.77
N MET A 111 8.86 -12.05 -2.98
CA MET A 111 9.46 -10.88 -2.31
C MET A 111 9.72 -11.02 -0.82
N TRP A 112 9.26 -12.07 -0.14
CA TRP A 112 9.50 -12.26 1.31
C TRP A 112 11.00 -12.32 1.67
N GLU A 113 11.86 -12.72 0.72
CA GLU A 113 13.32 -12.70 0.91
C GLU A 113 13.95 -11.30 0.75
N TYR A 114 13.30 -10.38 0.00
CA TYR A 114 13.88 -9.09 -0.41
C TYR A 114 13.19 -7.87 0.21
N PHE A 115 11.95 -8.01 0.68
CA PHE A 115 11.13 -6.91 1.19
C PHE A 115 11.03 -7.01 2.70
N LYS A 116 11.73 -6.10 3.36
CA LYS A 116 11.83 -6.03 4.82
C LYS A 116 11.21 -4.74 5.35
N PHE A 117 10.16 -4.29 4.67
CA PHE A 117 9.41 -3.10 5.03
C PHE A 117 7.91 -3.26 4.71
N PRO A 118 7.05 -2.55 5.44
CA PRO A 118 5.61 -2.46 5.20
C PRO A 118 5.26 -1.78 3.87
N VAL A 119 4.18 -2.26 3.25
CA VAL A 119 3.58 -1.70 2.04
C VAL A 119 2.14 -1.28 2.35
N ILE A 120 1.84 0.00 2.15
CA ILE A 120 0.52 0.60 2.34
C ILE A 120 -0.14 0.78 0.97
N LEU A 121 -1.29 0.14 0.76
CA LEU A 121 -2.10 0.28 -0.45
C LEU A 121 -3.33 1.11 -0.15
N TRP A 122 -3.44 2.30 -0.75
CA TRP A 122 -4.66 3.09 -0.68
C TRP A 122 -5.63 2.66 -1.76
N ILE A 123 -6.72 2.05 -1.34
CA ILE A 123 -7.68 1.41 -2.23
C ILE A 123 -9.11 1.79 -1.85
N ASN A 124 -10.02 1.69 -2.82
CA ASN A 124 -11.45 1.76 -2.54
C ASN A 124 -12.04 0.35 -2.42
N GLY A 125 -13.31 0.28 -2.03
CA GLY A 125 -14.05 -0.96 -1.85
C GLY A 125 -14.20 -1.79 -3.13
N ALA A 126 -14.14 -1.17 -4.31
CA ALA A 126 -14.16 -1.91 -5.56
C ALA A 126 -12.85 -2.68 -5.79
N ILE A 127 -11.70 -2.06 -5.49
CA ILE A 127 -10.38 -2.68 -5.61
C ILE A 127 -10.18 -3.72 -4.51
N SER A 128 -10.59 -3.46 -3.27
CA SER A 128 -10.46 -4.42 -2.17
C SER A 128 -11.22 -5.72 -2.44
N LYS A 129 -12.45 -5.63 -2.97
CA LYS A 129 -13.23 -6.79 -3.39
C LYS A 129 -12.53 -7.58 -4.50
N LYS A 130 -11.84 -6.92 -5.42
CA LYS A 130 -11.06 -7.60 -6.47
C LYS A 130 -9.84 -8.30 -5.87
N MET A 131 -9.13 -7.67 -4.93
CA MET A 131 -7.99 -8.29 -4.25
C MET A 131 -8.38 -9.57 -3.53
N ILE A 132 -9.46 -9.55 -2.72
CA ILE A 132 -9.95 -10.73 -2.00
C ILE A 132 -10.26 -11.89 -2.96
N ARG A 133 -10.85 -11.59 -4.12
CA ARG A 133 -11.18 -12.60 -5.14
C ARG A 133 -9.97 -13.19 -5.87
N LEU A 134 -8.84 -12.49 -5.85
CA LEU A 134 -7.60 -12.91 -6.52
C LEU A 134 -6.64 -13.65 -5.57
N THR A 135 -6.97 -13.73 -4.29
CA THR A 135 -6.31 -14.61 -3.31
C THR A 135 -6.80 -16.04 -3.54
N PRO A 136 -5.94 -16.99 -3.94
CA PRO A 136 -6.30 -18.40 -4.05
C PRO A 136 -6.60 -19.04 -2.69
#